data_AF-A0A961NQC2-F1
#
_entry.id   AF-A0A961NQC2-F1
#
_cell.length_a   1.000
_cell.length_b   1.000
_cell.length_c   1.000
_cell.angle_alpha   90.00
_cell.angle_beta   90.00
_cell.angle_gamma   90.00
#
_symmetry.space_group_name_H-M   'P 1'
#
loop_
_entity.id
_entity.type
_entity.pdbx_description
1 polymer ?
#
loop_
_entity_poly.entity_id
_entity_poly.type
_entity_poly.pdbx_seq_one_letter_code
_entity_poly.pdbx_strand_id
1 'polypeptide(L)'
;MEDYLEEVSDIQAFRAGDIVRRIGKQKDQQGGYRSLTEDGSGLIVVEVLDLAQEAFVAEAGIIRPEADQRIYRHKSRFDEDQRAQDAMEILLSWTLFREHAALQGAMVQFVQTAYSPAQILKWKKDDRLRSLFVPVQQRFKIGRFKEKVDLDLLRRERFREQLQALHSGKHMTYVAFIPRDTNNEPMFFSIGTKPHLETKKVLEREQYAFHPNHGGHIKCLADDPEKPKLLLVDAGSNDLGAGMHAPLATAEMIVEALKEAYPEFEYEAVEGRGAFGIQQSY
;
A
#
# COMPACT_ATOMS: atom_id res chain seq x y z
N MET A 1 38.56 13.47 -1.36
CA MET A 1 37.32 14.14 -1.80
C MET A 1 36.90 13.49 -3.12
N GLU A 2 35.62 13.22 -3.32
CA GLU A 2 35.16 12.53 -4.54
C GLU A 2 35.34 13.43 -5.76
N ASP A 3 35.87 12.88 -6.85
CA ASP A 3 36.29 13.60 -8.05
C ASP A 3 35.12 14.17 -8.86
N TYR A 4 33.92 13.61 -8.69
CA TYR A 4 32.68 14.07 -9.31
C TYR A 4 31.92 15.14 -8.53
N LEU A 5 32.43 15.60 -7.38
CA LEU A 5 31.82 16.66 -6.59
C LEU A 5 32.59 17.98 -6.74
N GLU A 6 31.86 19.09 -6.73
CA GLU A 6 32.38 20.44 -6.57
C GLU A 6 31.71 21.13 -5.38
N GLU A 7 32.49 21.80 -4.54
CA GLU A 7 31.97 22.53 -3.38
C GLU A 7 31.30 23.83 -3.85
N VAL A 8 30.10 24.10 -3.34
CA VAL A 8 29.30 25.27 -3.69
C VAL A 8 29.12 26.12 -2.45
N SER A 9 29.73 27.30 -2.44
CA SER A 9 29.66 28.28 -1.35
C SER A 9 28.43 29.18 -1.42
N ASP A 10 27.88 29.40 -2.62
CA ASP A 10 26.67 30.19 -2.83
C ASP A 10 25.53 29.29 -3.34
N ILE A 11 24.52 29.08 -2.49
CA ILE A 11 23.36 28.25 -2.83
C ILE A 11 22.50 28.82 -3.97
N GLN A 12 22.68 30.09 -4.32
CA GLN A 12 22.02 30.70 -5.48
C GLN A 12 22.59 30.19 -6.82
N ALA A 13 23.77 29.53 -6.81
CA ALA A 13 24.41 29.03 -8.01
C ALA A 13 23.81 27.71 -8.55
N PHE A 14 22.89 27.10 -7.80
CA PHE A 14 22.20 25.86 -8.20
C PHE A 14 21.16 26.10 -9.29
N ARG A 15 21.12 25.20 -10.28
CA ARG A 15 20.16 25.20 -11.39
C ARG A 15 19.28 23.97 -11.29
N ALA A 16 18.00 24.11 -11.63
CA ALA A 16 17.05 23.00 -11.60
C ALA A 16 17.61 21.77 -12.35
N GLY A 17 17.57 20.61 -11.69
CA GLY A 17 18.18 19.36 -12.18
C GLY A 17 19.63 19.13 -11.73
N ASP A 18 20.27 20.09 -11.07
CA ASP A 18 21.54 19.84 -10.36
C ASP A 18 21.34 18.81 -9.25
N ILE A 19 22.34 17.96 -9.02
CA ILE A 19 22.31 17.03 -7.88
C ILE A 19 23.09 17.65 -6.74
N VAL A 20 22.41 17.89 -5.63
CA VAL A 20 22.95 18.50 -4.42
C VAL A 20 23.36 17.41 -3.47
N ARG A 21 24.52 17.56 -2.85
CA ARG A 21 24.92 16.75 -1.71
C ARG A 21 25.34 17.63 -0.54
N ARG A 22 24.77 17.37 0.63
CA ARG A 22 25.15 17.98 1.89
C ARG A 22 25.97 16.99 2.71
N ILE A 23 27.13 17.43 3.19
CA ILE A 23 27.99 16.66 4.09
C ILE A 23 28.25 17.46 5.38
N GLY A 24 27.96 16.85 6.53
CA GLY A 24 28.26 17.36 7.87
C GLY A 24 28.51 16.21 8.85
N LYS A 25 28.72 16.50 10.15
CA LYS A 25 29.15 15.50 11.15
C LYS A 25 28.28 14.23 11.25
N GLN A 26 26.98 14.33 10.98
CA GLN A 26 26.03 13.21 11.03
C GLN A 26 25.08 13.17 9.83
N LYS A 27 25.30 14.02 8.82
CA LYS A 27 24.41 14.16 7.67
C LYS A 27 25.22 13.99 6.41
N ASP A 28 24.94 12.94 5.66
CA ASP A 28 25.40 12.77 4.28
C ASP A 28 24.17 12.55 3.42
N GLN A 29 23.63 13.62 2.87
CA GLN A 29 22.34 13.61 2.18
C GLN A 29 22.47 14.11 0.76
N GLN A 30 21.72 13.53 -0.15
CA GLN A 30 21.75 13.84 -1.57
C GLN A 30 20.32 13.96 -2.12
N GLY A 31 20.12 14.80 -3.15
CA GLY A 31 18.84 14.89 -3.86
C GLY A 31 18.94 15.80 -5.09
N GLY A 32 17.96 15.69 -5.98
CA GLY A 32 17.85 16.54 -7.15
C GLY A 32 17.31 17.92 -6.78
N TYR A 33 18.04 18.98 -7.09
CA TYR A 33 17.61 20.35 -6.84
C TYR A 33 16.44 20.75 -7.75
N ARG A 34 15.44 21.39 -7.14
CA ARG A 34 14.27 21.90 -7.84
C ARG A 34 14.23 23.42 -7.86
N SER A 35 14.35 24.05 -6.69
CA SER A 35 14.30 25.51 -6.54
C SER A 35 14.79 25.93 -5.15
N LEU A 36 14.90 27.23 -4.91
CA LEU A 36 15.04 27.76 -3.56
C LEU A 36 13.70 27.80 -2.84
N THR A 37 13.75 27.91 -1.51
CA THR A 37 12.63 28.36 -0.69
C THR A 37 12.27 29.82 -1.00
N GLU A 38 11.05 30.23 -0.67
CA GLU A 38 10.56 31.60 -0.97
C GLU A 38 11.44 32.70 -0.33
N ASP A 39 11.98 32.43 0.86
CA ASP A 39 12.90 33.32 1.57
C ASP A 39 14.37 33.22 1.10
N GLY A 40 14.66 32.34 0.14
CA GLY A 40 16.00 32.10 -0.37
C GLY A 40 16.97 31.40 0.60
N SER A 41 16.50 30.97 1.78
CA SER A 41 17.36 30.43 2.85
C SER A 41 17.67 28.93 2.72
N GLY A 42 16.98 28.21 1.83
CA GLY A 42 17.11 26.77 1.68
C GLY A 42 16.92 26.28 0.26
N LEU A 43 17.46 25.08 -0.01
CA LEU A 43 17.35 24.35 -1.27
C LEU A 43 16.19 23.35 -1.17
N ILE A 44 15.22 23.44 -2.07
CA ILE A 44 14.18 22.43 -2.25
C ILE A 44 14.77 21.33 -3.14
N VAL A 45 14.82 20.12 -2.60
CA VAL A 45 15.33 18.94 -3.28
C VAL A 45 14.27 17.85 -3.37
N VAL A 46 14.36 17.02 -4.40
CA VAL A 46 13.52 15.84 -4.62
C VAL A 46 14.36 14.57 -4.58
N GLU A 47 13.68 13.44 -4.33
CA GLU A 47 14.29 12.11 -4.23
C GLU A 47 15.47 12.08 -3.25
N VAL A 48 15.17 12.41 -2.00
CA VAL A 48 16.15 12.63 -0.92
C VAL A 48 16.71 11.30 -0.43
N LEU A 49 18.03 11.21 -0.42
CA LEU A 49 18.80 10.05 0.00
C LEU A 49 19.63 10.39 1.25
N ASP A 50 19.83 9.39 2.12
CA ASP A 50 20.87 9.36 3.14
C ASP A 50 21.95 8.38 2.67
N LEU A 51 23.10 8.92 2.29
CA LEU A 51 24.22 8.15 1.77
C LEU A 51 25.07 7.51 2.87
N ALA A 52 24.97 7.98 4.11
CA ALA A 52 25.61 7.34 5.25
C ALA A 52 24.86 6.05 5.64
N GLN A 53 23.53 6.07 5.55
CA GLN A 53 22.66 4.92 5.83
C GLN A 53 22.28 4.11 4.58
N GLU A 54 22.67 4.58 3.38
CA GLU A 54 22.34 3.96 2.09
C GLU A 54 20.83 3.79 1.88
N ALA A 55 20.08 4.85 2.21
CA ALA A 55 18.63 4.82 2.31
C ALA A 55 17.95 5.92 1.51
N PHE A 56 16.77 5.60 0.96
CA PHE A 56 15.79 6.59 0.52
C PHE A 56 15.05 7.15 1.74
N VAL A 57 15.00 8.47 1.84
CA VAL A 57 14.45 9.18 3.00
C VAL A 57 13.06 9.76 2.70
N ALA A 58 12.93 10.50 1.60
CA ALA A 58 11.70 11.22 1.26
C ALA A 58 11.64 11.61 -0.21
N GLU A 59 10.44 11.79 -0.76
CA GLU A 59 10.24 12.25 -2.14
C GLU A 59 10.64 13.72 -2.33
N ALA A 60 10.55 14.53 -1.28
CA ALA A 60 10.99 15.92 -1.27
C ALA A 60 11.48 16.34 0.11
N GLY A 61 12.36 17.34 0.15
CA GLY A 61 12.89 17.90 1.38
C GLY A 61 13.49 19.28 1.17
N ILE A 62 13.80 19.95 2.29
CA ILE A 62 14.46 21.25 2.30
C ILE A 62 15.83 21.09 2.96
N ILE A 63 16.90 21.41 2.24
CA ILE A 63 18.24 21.51 2.78
C ILE A 63 18.49 22.97 3.15
N ARG A 64 18.56 23.24 4.45
CA ARG A 64 19.09 24.50 5.00
C ARG A 64 20.53 24.27 5.44
N PRO A 65 21.54 24.89 4.79
CA PRO A 65 22.93 24.74 5.20
C PRO A 65 23.16 25.32 6.60
N GLU A 66 23.80 24.54 7.47
CA GLU A 66 24.30 25.01 8.77
C GLU A 66 25.80 25.33 8.66
N ALA A 67 26.35 26.11 9.59
CA ALA A 67 27.72 26.61 9.53
C ALA A 67 28.82 25.51 9.50
N ASP A 68 28.51 24.31 9.98
CA ASP A 68 29.42 23.15 9.98
C ASP A 68 29.17 22.17 8.82
N GLN A 69 28.25 22.50 7.92
CA GLN A 69 27.87 21.69 6.77
C GLN A 69 28.47 22.25 5.49
N ARG A 70 28.91 21.35 4.60
CA ARG A 70 29.36 21.70 3.27
C ARG A 70 28.35 21.23 2.25
N ILE A 71 28.12 22.07 1.26
CA ILE A 71 27.21 21.79 0.15
C ILE A 71 28.03 21.57 -1.10
N TYR A 72 27.69 20.51 -1.83
CA TYR A 72 28.34 20.09 -3.05
C TYR A 72 27.31 19.98 -4.18
N ARG A 73 27.79 20.17 -5.39
CA ARG A 73 27.09 19.82 -6.63
C ARG A 73 27.82 18.69 -7.33
N HIS A 74 27.08 17.81 -8.00
CA HIS A 74 27.68 16.85 -8.93
C HIS A 74 28.08 17.55 -10.24
N LYS A 75 29.30 17.29 -10.70
CA LYS A 75 29.87 17.92 -11.91
C LYS A 75 29.21 17.50 -13.21
N SER A 76 28.42 16.42 -13.20
CA SER A 76 27.78 15.90 -14.41
C SER A 76 26.41 15.32 -14.11
N ARG A 77 25.59 15.29 -15.17
CA ARG A 77 24.21 14.79 -15.18
C ARG A 77 24.07 13.76 -16.31
N PHE A 78 22.96 13.03 -16.32
CA PHE A 78 22.73 11.98 -17.32
C PHE A 78 22.55 12.50 -18.76
N ASP A 79 22.10 13.74 -18.93
CA ASP A 79 21.95 14.40 -20.23
C ASP A 79 23.27 14.97 -20.79
N GLU A 80 24.32 15.05 -19.96
CA GLU A 80 25.59 15.75 -20.30
C GLU A 80 26.83 14.85 -20.22
N ASP A 81 26.81 13.75 -19.44
CA ASP A 81 27.97 12.86 -19.28
C ASP A 81 28.05 11.83 -20.41
N GLN A 82 29.20 11.76 -21.08
CA GLN A 82 29.45 10.77 -22.15
C GLN A 82 29.37 9.32 -21.66
N ARG A 83 29.48 9.08 -20.35
CA ARG A 83 29.41 7.75 -19.74
C ARG A 83 28.02 7.43 -19.16
N ALA A 84 27.02 8.24 -19.47
CA ALA A 84 25.64 8.04 -19.02
C ALA A 84 25.10 6.65 -19.40
N GLN A 85 25.43 6.16 -20.60
CA GLN A 85 25.01 4.84 -21.05
C GLN A 85 25.61 3.72 -20.18
N ASP A 86 26.92 3.74 -19.94
CA ASP A 86 27.60 2.75 -19.08
C ASP A 86 27.02 2.72 -17.66
N ALA A 87 26.70 3.91 -17.11
CA ALA A 87 26.06 4.02 -15.81
C ALA A 87 24.64 3.43 -15.84
N MET A 88 23.89 3.65 -16.92
CA MET A 88 22.54 3.11 -17.02
C MET A 88 22.49 1.61 -17.21
N GLU A 89 23.43 1.01 -17.92
CA GLU A 89 23.51 -0.45 -18.09
C GLU A 89 23.57 -1.20 -16.74
N ILE A 90 24.10 -0.57 -15.69
CA ILE A 90 24.12 -1.12 -14.35
C ILE A 90 22.70 -1.26 -13.77
N LEU A 91 21.83 -0.26 -13.99
CA LEU A 91 20.43 -0.35 -13.59
C LEU A 91 19.68 -1.33 -14.48
N LEU A 92 19.87 -1.25 -15.80
CA LEU A 92 19.13 -2.06 -16.78
C LEU A 92 19.42 -3.56 -16.66
N SER A 93 20.64 -3.92 -16.24
CA SER A 93 21.05 -5.32 -16.02
C SER A 93 20.55 -5.89 -14.69
N TRP A 94 20.09 -5.06 -13.76
CA TRP A 94 19.66 -5.49 -12.45
C TRP A 94 18.34 -6.29 -12.50
N THR A 95 18.29 -7.43 -11.81
CA THR A 95 17.15 -8.36 -11.87
C THR A 95 15.83 -7.73 -11.48
N LEU A 96 15.76 -6.99 -10.36
CA LEU A 96 14.51 -6.38 -9.93
C LEU A 96 14.01 -5.31 -10.91
N PHE A 97 14.90 -4.59 -11.60
CA PHE A 97 14.50 -3.68 -12.67
C PHE A 97 13.77 -4.42 -13.81
N ARG A 98 14.33 -5.57 -14.22
CA ARG A 98 13.76 -6.39 -15.31
C ARG A 98 12.43 -7.06 -14.92
N GLU A 99 12.28 -7.46 -13.66
CA GLU A 99 11.05 -8.09 -13.15
C GLU A 99 9.88 -7.10 -12.98
N HIS A 100 10.15 -5.81 -12.86
CA HIS A 100 9.13 -4.78 -12.61
C HIS A 100 8.93 -3.83 -13.80
N ALA A 101 8.53 -4.38 -14.95
CA ALA A 101 8.35 -3.64 -16.21
C ALA A 101 7.51 -2.36 -16.07
N ALA A 102 6.41 -2.41 -15.31
CA ALA A 102 5.53 -1.25 -15.07
C ALA A 102 6.21 -0.09 -14.31
N LEU A 103 7.29 -0.36 -13.57
CA LEU A 103 8.01 0.62 -12.76
C LEU A 103 9.30 1.13 -13.43
N GLN A 104 9.72 0.54 -14.55
CA GLN A 104 11.02 0.82 -15.18
C GLN A 104 11.21 2.31 -15.52
N GLY A 105 10.20 2.95 -16.11
CA GLY A 105 10.28 4.38 -16.43
C GLY A 105 10.48 5.26 -15.19
N ALA A 106 9.74 4.99 -14.13
CA ALA A 106 9.87 5.71 -12.87
C ALA A 106 11.22 5.44 -12.18
N MET A 107 11.73 4.20 -12.24
CA MET A 107 13.06 3.85 -11.73
C MET A 107 14.17 4.60 -12.47
N VAL A 108 14.10 4.67 -13.79
CA VAL A 108 15.07 5.44 -14.61
C VAL A 108 15.02 6.92 -14.21
N GLN A 109 13.83 7.51 -14.13
CA GLN A 109 13.68 8.91 -13.75
C GLN A 109 14.23 9.20 -12.34
N PHE A 110 13.93 8.33 -11.37
CA PHE A 110 14.48 8.42 -10.01
C PHE A 110 16.00 8.41 -10.04
N VAL A 111 16.61 7.45 -10.75
CA VAL A 111 18.07 7.33 -10.82
C VAL A 111 18.69 8.55 -11.50
N GLN A 112 18.10 9.04 -12.58
CA GLN A 112 18.60 10.21 -13.31
C GLN A 112 18.45 11.52 -12.51
N THR A 113 17.47 11.58 -11.62
CA THR A 113 17.22 12.74 -10.76
C THR A 113 18.15 12.76 -9.55
N ALA A 114 18.40 11.60 -8.95
CA ALA A 114 19.06 11.50 -7.66
C ALA A 114 20.56 11.18 -7.75
N TYR A 115 21.08 10.66 -8.87
CA TYR A 115 22.48 10.21 -9.00
C TYR A 115 23.15 10.75 -10.25
N SER A 116 24.48 10.93 -10.22
CA SER A 116 25.25 11.23 -11.43
C SER A 116 25.86 9.95 -12.03
N PRO A 117 26.10 9.91 -13.35
CA PRO A 117 26.78 8.77 -13.99
C PRO A 117 28.13 8.45 -13.34
N ALA A 118 28.93 9.48 -13.06
CA ALA A 118 30.24 9.35 -12.44
C ALA A 118 30.17 8.68 -11.05
N GLN A 119 29.15 9.02 -10.25
CA GLN A 119 28.94 8.43 -8.92
C GLN A 119 28.61 6.94 -9.02
N ILE A 120 27.67 6.56 -9.90
CA ILE A 120 27.27 5.16 -10.08
C ILE A 120 28.47 4.33 -10.55
N LEU A 121 29.24 4.84 -11.52
CA LEU A 121 30.42 4.15 -12.04
C LEU A 121 31.51 4.01 -10.97
N LYS A 122 31.70 5.01 -10.11
CA LYS A 122 32.59 4.89 -8.96
C LYS A 122 32.12 3.81 -8.00
N TRP A 123 30.84 3.81 -7.61
CA TRP A 123 30.30 2.77 -6.72
C TRP A 123 30.34 1.38 -7.32
N LYS A 124 30.24 1.22 -8.65
CA LYS A 124 30.50 -0.06 -9.30
C LYS A 124 31.94 -0.51 -9.10
N LYS A 125 32.92 0.38 -9.30
CA LYS A 125 34.34 0.07 -9.11
C LYS A 125 34.69 -0.26 -7.67
N ASP A 126 34.03 0.42 -6.73
CA ASP A 126 34.29 0.29 -5.29
C ASP A 126 33.45 -0.83 -4.62
N ASP A 127 32.67 -1.60 -5.38
CA ASP A 127 31.72 -2.62 -4.89
C ASP A 127 30.68 -2.08 -3.88
N ARG A 128 30.18 -0.87 -4.14
CA ARG A 128 29.23 -0.12 -3.31
C ARG A 128 27.87 0.11 -3.98
N LEU A 129 27.50 -0.73 -4.95
CA LEU A 129 26.22 -0.57 -5.67
C LEU A 129 24.98 -0.73 -4.79
N ARG A 130 25.12 -1.25 -3.57
CA ARG A 130 24.05 -1.21 -2.56
C ARG A 130 23.54 0.22 -2.30
N SER A 131 24.40 1.23 -2.37
CA SER A 131 24.06 2.65 -2.23
C SER A 131 23.18 3.18 -3.38
N LEU A 132 23.09 2.46 -4.50
CA LEU A 132 22.13 2.72 -5.58
C LEU A 132 20.88 1.83 -5.41
N PHE A 133 21.07 0.51 -5.27
CA PHE A 133 19.95 -0.44 -5.35
C PHE A 133 19.05 -0.46 -4.11
N VAL A 134 19.58 -0.22 -2.90
CA VAL A 134 18.75 -0.21 -1.69
C VAL A 134 17.75 0.95 -1.72
N PRO A 135 18.16 2.20 -2.02
CA PRO A 135 17.20 3.29 -2.16
C PRO A 135 16.16 3.07 -3.27
N VAL A 136 16.54 2.52 -4.43
CA VAL A 136 15.57 2.16 -5.49
C VAL A 136 14.53 1.18 -4.94
N GLN A 137 14.95 0.13 -4.23
CA GLN A 137 13.99 -0.82 -3.67
C GLN A 137 13.04 -0.18 -2.63
N GLN A 138 13.56 0.72 -1.79
CA GLN A 138 12.78 1.42 -0.77
C GLN A 138 11.77 2.39 -1.38
N ARG A 139 12.18 3.15 -2.41
CA ARG A 139 11.33 4.11 -3.14
C ARG A 139 10.13 3.44 -3.80
N PHE A 140 10.35 2.26 -4.38
CA PHE A 140 9.36 1.54 -5.18
C PHE A 140 8.70 0.36 -4.47
N LYS A 141 9.04 0.11 -3.20
CA LYS A 141 8.51 -1.01 -2.40
C LYS A 141 8.64 -2.35 -3.11
N ILE A 142 9.84 -2.64 -3.61
CA ILE A 142 10.16 -3.90 -4.31
C ILE A 142 11.23 -4.70 -3.54
N GLY A 143 11.45 -5.95 -3.94
CA GLY A 143 12.41 -6.84 -3.28
C GLY A 143 12.07 -7.02 -1.79
N ARG A 144 13.04 -6.78 -0.90
CA ARG A 144 12.85 -6.93 0.55
C ARG A 144 11.98 -5.84 1.19
N PHE A 145 11.68 -4.76 0.46
CA PHE A 145 10.88 -3.63 0.94
C PHE A 145 9.45 -3.65 0.41
N LYS A 146 9.02 -4.78 -0.19
CA LYS A 146 7.64 -4.99 -0.58
C LYS A 146 6.74 -4.83 0.64
N GLU A 147 5.76 -3.95 0.52
CA GLU A 147 4.72 -3.84 1.53
C GLU A 147 4.02 -5.19 1.63
N LYS A 148 4.10 -5.81 2.81
CA LYS A 148 3.29 -6.97 3.13
C LYS A 148 1.88 -6.44 3.35
N VAL A 149 1.03 -6.61 2.34
CA VAL A 149 -0.41 -6.41 2.53
C VAL A 149 -0.86 -7.50 3.50
N ASP A 150 -1.35 -7.08 4.66
CA ASP A 150 -2.05 -7.98 5.57
C ASP A 150 -3.39 -8.33 4.91
N LEU A 151 -3.43 -9.52 4.32
CA LEU A 151 -4.58 -10.01 3.55
C LEU A 151 -5.80 -10.24 4.46
N ASP A 152 -5.58 -10.58 5.72
CA ASP A 152 -6.67 -10.78 6.69
C ASP A 152 -7.28 -9.43 7.08
N LEU A 153 -6.44 -8.42 7.33
CA LEU A 153 -6.91 -7.05 7.54
C LEU A 153 -7.68 -6.52 6.33
N LEU A 154 -7.13 -6.69 5.12
CA LEU A 154 -7.79 -6.25 3.88
C LEU A 154 -9.18 -6.88 3.71
N ARG A 155 -9.31 -8.20 3.95
CA ARG A 155 -10.58 -8.91 3.91
C ARG A 155 -11.56 -8.32 4.92
N ARG A 156 -11.12 -8.17 6.17
CA ARG A 156 -11.95 -7.68 7.29
C ARG A 156 -12.49 -6.29 6.99
N GLU A 157 -11.62 -5.38 6.56
CA GLU A 157 -11.96 -4.00 6.24
C GLU A 157 -12.94 -3.90 5.07
N ARG A 158 -12.74 -4.67 3.99
CA ARG A 158 -13.67 -4.69 2.85
C ARG A 158 -15.07 -5.12 3.24
N PHE A 159 -15.21 -6.17 4.08
CA PHE A 159 -16.52 -6.60 4.53
C PHE A 159 -17.14 -5.57 5.50
N ARG A 160 -16.34 -4.97 6.38
CA ARG A 160 -16.75 -3.86 7.26
C ARG A 160 -17.34 -2.70 6.46
N GLU A 161 -16.67 -2.29 5.38
CA GLU A 161 -17.15 -1.25 4.47
C GLU A 161 -18.51 -1.59 3.85
N GLN A 162 -18.75 -2.86 3.48
CA GLN A 162 -20.06 -3.30 2.98
C GLN A 162 -21.15 -3.19 4.05
N LEU A 163 -20.87 -3.57 5.30
CA LEU A 163 -21.81 -3.40 6.42
C LEU A 163 -22.12 -1.92 6.67
N GLN A 164 -21.09 -1.06 6.63
CA GLN A 164 -21.26 0.38 6.79
C GLN A 164 -22.11 0.99 5.67
N ALA A 165 -21.92 0.54 4.42
CA ALA A 165 -22.65 1.03 3.27
C ALA A 165 -24.13 0.58 3.20
N LEU A 166 -24.57 -0.37 4.03
CA LEU A 166 -25.97 -0.83 4.04
C LEU A 166 -26.92 0.20 4.67
N HIS A 167 -27.77 0.83 3.87
CA HIS A 167 -28.82 1.71 4.36
C HIS A 167 -30.06 0.97 4.86
N SER A 168 -30.87 1.61 5.71
CA SER A 168 -32.11 1.03 6.23
C SER A 168 -33.01 0.45 5.12
N GLY A 169 -33.50 -0.77 5.34
CA GLY A 169 -34.30 -1.55 4.41
C GLY A 169 -33.50 -2.28 3.33
N LYS A 170 -32.20 -2.01 3.16
CA LYS A 170 -31.32 -2.70 2.20
C LYS A 170 -30.69 -3.93 2.82
N HIS A 171 -30.38 -4.90 1.97
CA HIS A 171 -29.71 -6.12 2.36
C HIS A 171 -28.47 -6.38 1.49
N MET A 172 -27.62 -7.27 1.98
CA MET A 172 -26.51 -7.89 1.24
C MET A 172 -26.55 -9.41 1.44
N THR A 173 -26.03 -10.13 0.47
CA THR A 173 -25.73 -11.55 0.55
C THR A 173 -24.33 -11.74 1.10
N TYR A 174 -24.13 -12.65 2.04
CA TYR A 174 -22.79 -13.00 2.53
C TYR A 174 -22.52 -14.50 2.39
N VAL A 175 -21.23 -14.82 2.29
CA VAL A 175 -20.69 -16.16 2.53
C VAL A 175 -19.69 -16.08 3.68
N ALA A 176 -19.66 -17.10 4.52
CA ALA A 176 -18.86 -17.09 5.74
C ALA A 176 -18.17 -18.43 5.97
N PHE A 177 -17.00 -18.37 6.59
CA PHE A 177 -16.38 -19.50 7.26
C PHE A 177 -16.50 -19.27 8.76
N ILE A 178 -17.27 -20.12 9.42
CA ILE A 178 -17.41 -20.15 10.87
C ILE A 178 -16.66 -21.39 11.38
N PRO A 179 -15.53 -21.23 12.06
CA PRO A 179 -14.74 -22.35 12.54
C PRO A 179 -15.45 -23.10 13.66
N ARG A 180 -15.13 -24.40 13.80
CA ARG A 180 -15.62 -25.24 14.90
C ARG A 180 -14.66 -25.28 16.08
N ASP A 181 -13.44 -24.78 15.89
CA ASP A 181 -12.39 -24.67 16.89
C ASP A 181 -12.09 -23.21 17.20
N THR A 182 -11.41 -22.97 18.33
CA THR A 182 -11.02 -21.62 18.79
C THR A 182 -9.71 -21.13 18.18
N ASN A 183 -9.09 -21.91 17.28
CA ASN A 183 -7.77 -21.59 16.72
C ASN A 183 -7.86 -20.80 15.42
N ASN A 184 -9.05 -20.73 14.83
CA ASN A 184 -9.32 -19.99 13.62
C ASN A 184 -10.32 -18.88 13.91
N GLU A 185 -10.18 -17.76 13.21
CA GLU A 185 -11.13 -16.64 13.30
C GLU A 185 -12.25 -16.81 12.25
N PRO A 186 -13.46 -16.29 12.54
CA PRO A 186 -14.52 -16.26 11.55
C PRO A 186 -14.19 -15.33 10.39
N MET A 187 -14.53 -15.75 9.17
CA MET A 187 -14.26 -14.99 7.95
C MET A 187 -15.56 -14.73 7.19
N PHE A 188 -15.71 -13.49 6.70
CA PHE A 188 -16.90 -13.05 5.99
C PHE A 188 -16.54 -12.43 4.65
N PHE A 189 -17.40 -12.63 3.65
CA PHE A 189 -17.24 -12.04 2.33
C PHE A 189 -18.60 -11.73 1.69
N SER A 190 -18.65 -10.63 0.93
CA SER A 190 -19.82 -10.22 0.17
C SER A 190 -19.40 -9.38 -1.04
N ILE A 191 -20.24 -9.40 -2.07
CA ILE A 191 -20.16 -8.52 -3.23
C ILE A 191 -21.49 -7.76 -3.44
N GLY A 192 -22.21 -7.51 -2.33
CA GLY A 192 -23.53 -6.87 -2.33
C GLY A 192 -24.66 -7.89 -2.41
N THR A 193 -25.62 -7.69 -3.31
CA THR A 193 -26.88 -8.47 -3.40
C THR A 193 -26.82 -9.67 -4.35
N LYS A 194 -25.63 -10.02 -4.85
CA LYS A 194 -25.49 -11.16 -5.76
C LYS A 194 -25.80 -12.49 -5.07
N PRO A 195 -26.25 -13.53 -5.80
CA PRO A 195 -26.51 -14.84 -5.21
C PRO A 195 -25.27 -15.46 -4.53
N HIS A 196 -25.47 -16.37 -3.58
CA HIS A 196 -24.37 -17.05 -2.86
C HIS A 196 -23.35 -17.70 -3.80
N LEU A 197 -23.83 -18.36 -4.86
CA LEU A 197 -22.98 -19.03 -5.84
C LEU A 197 -22.09 -18.05 -6.62
N GLU A 198 -22.61 -16.88 -6.99
CA GLU A 198 -21.80 -15.84 -7.65
C GLU A 198 -20.80 -15.23 -6.67
N THR A 199 -21.24 -14.95 -5.45
CA THR A 199 -20.38 -14.43 -4.37
C THR A 199 -19.20 -15.37 -4.10
N LYS A 200 -19.45 -16.68 -4.00
CA LYS A 200 -18.41 -17.70 -3.85
C LYS A 200 -17.44 -17.76 -5.03
N LYS A 201 -17.93 -17.69 -6.27
CA LYS A 201 -17.07 -17.66 -7.48
C LYS A 201 -16.16 -16.43 -7.52
N VAL A 202 -16.60 -15.29 -7.00
CA VAL A 202 -15.74 -14.10 -6.89
C VAL A 202 -14.72 -14.29 -5.77
N LEU A 203 -15.13 -14.83 -4.62
CA LEU A 203 -14.21 -15.15 -3.50
C LEU A 203 -13.04 -16.04 -3.95
N GLU A 204 -13.30 -17.06 -4.78
CA GLU A 204 -12.26 -17.96 -5.31
C GLU A 204 -11.17 -17.26 -6.14
N ARG A 205 -11.38 -16.02 -6.57
CA ARG A 205 -10.43 -15.21 -7.34
C ARG A 205 -9.71 -14.15 -6.50
N GLU A 206 -10.12 -13.95 -5.24
CA GLU A 206 -9.50 -12.99 -4.34
C GLU A 206 -8.20 -13.57 -3.75
N GLN A 207 -7.25 -12.69 -3.44
CA GLN A 207 -5.97 -13.10 -2.84
C GLN A 207 -6.12 -13.63 -1.40
N TYR A 208 -7.22 -13.28 -0.73
CA TYR A 208 -7.59 -13.69 0.62
C TYR A 208 -8.73 -14.75 0.63
N ALA A 209 -8.86 -15.51 -0.46
CA ALA A 209 -9.90 -16.53 -0.60
C ALA A 209 -9.90 -17.53 0.57
N PHE A 210 -11.09 -17.91 1.02
CA PHE A 210 -11.30 -18.96 2.01
C PHE A 210 -12.43 -19.90 1.56
N HIS A 211 -12.58 -21.03 2.23
CA HIS A 211 -13.64 -22.00 1.94
C HIS A 211 -14.85 -21.74 2.82
N PRO A 212 -15.91 -21.06 2.33
CA PRO A 212 -17.07 -20.77 3.16
C PRO A 212 -17.83 -22.07 3.49
N ASN A 213 -18.34 -22.14 4.72
CA ASN A 213 -19.19 -23.23 5.19
C ASN A 213 -20.60 -22.77 5.60
N HIS A 214 -20.88 -21.46 5.51
CA HIS A 214 -22.18 -20.85 5.75
C HIS A 214 -22.45 -19.75 4.73
N GLY A 215 -23.72 -19.37 4.60
CA GLY A 215 -24.14 -18.19 3.87
C GLY A 215 -25.54 -17.76 4.25
N GLY A 216 -25.87 -16.51 3.97
CA GLY A 216 -27.18 -15.95 4.29
C GLY A 216 -27.27 -14.51 3.82
N HIS A 217 -28.10 -13.73 4.49
CA HIS A 217 -28.30 -12.32 4.19
C HIS A 217 -28.20 -11.48 5.46
N ILE A 218 -27.74 -10.25 5.28
CA ILE A 218 -27.72 -9.22 6.31
C ILE A 218 -28.55 -8.06 5.81
N LYS A 219 -29.54 -7.60 6.59
CA LYS A 219 -30.41 -6.48 6.27
C LYS A 219 -30.30 -5.40 7.33
N CYS A 220 -30.13 -4.16 6.90
CA CYS A 220 -30.14 -3.02 7.81
C CYS A 220 -31.57 -2.66 8.20
N LEU A 221 -31.90 -2.67 9.49
CA LEU A 221 -33.18 -2.24 10.03
C LEU A 221 -33.14 -0.75 10.39
N ALA A 222 -32.10 -0.32 11.10
CA ALA A 222 -31.92 1.06 11.52
C ALA A 222 -30.49 1.53 11.26
N ASP A 223 -30.35 2.75 10.73
CA ASP A 223 -29.10 3.41 10.36
C ASP A 223 -29.12 4.84 10.95
N ASP A 224 -29.04 4.92 12.26
CA ASP A 224 -29.07 6.17 13.03
C ASP A 224 -27.63 6.67 13.25
N PRO A 225 -27.27 7.91 12.87
CA PRO A 225 -25.92 8.43 13.09
C PRO A 225 -25.46 8.43 14.55
N GLU A 226 -26.39 8.43 15.51
CA GLU A 226 -26.08 8.48 16.95
C GLU A 226 -26.06 7.10 17.62
N LYS A 227 -26.36 6.01 16.89
CA LYS A 227 -26.42 4.65 17.43
C LYS A 227 -25.71 3.63 16.51
N PRO A 228 -25.27 2.48 17.04
CA PRO A 228 -24.84 1.37 16.20
C PRO A 228 -25.93 0.99 15.19
N LYS A 229 -25.52 0.67 13.96
CA LYS A 229 -26.45 0.20 12.92
C LYS A 229 -27.02 -1.16 13.34
N LEU A 230 -28.34 -1.29 13.28
CA LEU A 230 -29.04 -2.54 13.61
C LEU A 230 -29.17 -3.41 12.37
N LEU A 231 -28.56 -4.59 12.40
CA LEU A 231 -28.44 -5.53 11.30
C LEU A 231 -29.17 -6.83 11.63
N LEU A 232 -30.19 -7.14 10.83
CA LEU A 232 -30.91 -8.40 10.87
C LEU A 232 -30.14 -9.46 10.05
N VAL A 233 -29.84 -10.61 10.63
CA VAL A 233 -28.97 -11.63 10.05
C VAL A 233 -29.70 -12.96 9.95
N ASP A 234 -29.72 -13.55 8.75
CA ASP A 234 -30.22 -14.91 8.52
C ASP A 234 -29.09 -15.86 8.07
N ALA A 235 -29.37 -17.16 8.11
CA ALA A 235 -28.47 -18.23 7.64
C ALA A 235 -29.02 -18.94 6.39
N GLY A 236 -29.84 -18.24 5.60
CA GLY A 236 -30.70 -18.83 4.59
C GLY A 236 -30.07 -19.03 3.22
N SER A 237 -29.01 -19.85 3.10
CA SER A 237 -28.39 -20.20 1.82
C SER A 237 -28.80 -21.57 1.30
N ASN A 238 -29.12 -21.70 0.01
CA ASN A 238 -29.32 -23.00 -0.64
C ASN A 238 -28.00 -23.67 -1.04
N ASP A 239 -26.93 -22.89 -1.20
CA ASP A 239 -25.60 -23.38 -1.63
C ASP A 239 -24.73 -23.79 -0.44
N LEU A 240 -24.88 -23.07 0.68
CA LEU A 240 -24.01 -23.18 1.86
C LEU A 240 -24.81 -23.40 3.15
N GLY A 241 -26.05 -23.91 3.06
CA GLY A 241 -26.93 -24.08 4.21
C GLY A 241 -28.22 -24.85 3.88
N ALA A 242 -29.23 -24.68 4.73
CA ALA A 242 -30.55 -25.33 4.60
C ALA A 242 -31.62 -24.43 3.96
N GLY A 243 -31.22 -23.31 3.34
CA GLY A 243 -32.13 -22.39 2.67
C GLY A 243 -33.21 -21.82 3.60
N MET A 244 -34.47 -21.91 3.19
CA MET A 244 -35.60 -21.45 4.00
C MET A 244 -35.79 -22.23 5.32
N HIS A 245 -35.17 -23.40 5.44
CA HIS A 245 -35.24 -24.26 6.64
C HIS A 245 -34.03 -24.10 7.57
N ALA A 246 -33.21 -23.06 7.36
CA ALA A 246 -32.09 -22.78 8.25
C ALA A 246 -32.59 -22.46 9.67
N PRO A 247 -32.19 -23.22 10.70
CA PRO A 247 -32.68 -23.04 12.06
C PRO A 247 -32.12 -21.76 12.67
N LEU A 248 -32.88 -21.15 13.59
CA LEU A 248 -32.47 -19.94 14.31
C LEU A 248 -31.09 -20.08 14.96
N ALA A 249 -30.79 -21.25 15.55
CA ALA A 249 -29.51 -21.53 16.18
C ALA A 249 -28.30 -21.34 15.23
N THR A 250 -28.46 -21.59 13.92
CA THR A 250 -27.41 -21.33 12.95
C THR A 250 -27.20 -19.82 12.76
N ALA A 251 -28.29 -19.04 12.69
CA ALA A 251 -28.20 -17.59 12.58
C ALA A 251 -27.62 -16.96 13.86
N GLU A 252 -27.95 -17.47 15.04
CA GLU A 252 -27.38 -17.04 16.32
C GLU A 252 -25.86 -17.25 16.36
N MET A 253 -25.38 -18.43 15.95
CA MET A 253 -23.95 -18.71 15.84
C MET A 253 -23.24 -17.73 14.89
N ILE A 254 -23.86 -17.38 13.76
CA ILE A 254 -23.28 -16.41 12.81
C ILE A 254 -23.28 -15.00 13.40
N VAL A 255 -24.32 -14.63 14.14
CA VAL A 255 -24.39 -13.35 14.86
C VAL A 255 -23.28 -13.23 15.90
N GLU A 256 -22.98 -14.28 16.67
CA GLU A 256 -21.87 -14.26 17.61
C GLU A 256 -20.52 -14.08 16.91
N ALA A 257 -20.30 -14.76 15.78
CA ALA A 257 -19.11 -14.57 14.96
C ALA A 257 -19.01 -13.16 14.35
N LEU A 258 -20.14 -12.55 13.98
CA LEU A 258 -20.19 -11.15 13.51
C LEU A 258 -19.86 -10.17 14.63
N LYS A 259 -20.37 -10.39 15.86
CA LYS A 259 -20.05 -9.57 17.03
C LYS A 259 -18.56 -9.64 17.38
N GLU A 260 -17.93 -10.81 17.24
CA GLU A 260 -16.50 -10.98 17.43
C GLU A 260 -15.69 -10.21 16.37
N ALA A 261 -16.06 -10.34 15.09
CA ALA A 261 -15.33 -9.74 13.98
C ALA A 261 -15.60 -8.23 13.80
N TYR A 262 -16.79 -7.75 14.15
CA TYR A 262 -17.30 -6.41 13.87
C TYR A 262 -18.18 -5.88 15.02
N PRO A 263 -17.60 -5.66 16.22
CA PRO A 263 -18.35 -5.29 17.43
C PRO A 263 -19.03 -3.91 17.37
N GLU A 264 -18.74 -3.09 16.37
CA GLU A 264 -19.30 -1.74 16.21
C GLU A 264 -20.76 -1.71 15.70
N PHE A 265 -21.32 -2.85 15.33
CA PHE A 265 -22.72 -2.97 14.87
C PHE A 265 -23.57 -3.77 15.86
N GLU A 266 -24.89 -3.55 15.82
CA GLU A 266 -25.86 -4.37 16.54
C GLU A 266 -26.46 -5.42 15.61
N TYR A 267 -26.67 -6.63 16.13
CA TYR A 267 -27.07 -7.79 15.33
C TYR A 267 -28.27 -8.51 15.95
N GLU A 268 -29.26 -8.82 15.13
CA GLU A 268 -30.41 -9.66 15.49
C GLU A 268 -30.49 -10.89 14.57
N ALA A 269 -30.52 -12.08 15.16
CA ALA A 269 -30.64 -13.33 14.41
C ALA A 269 -32.11 -13.61 14.04
N VAL A 270 -32.33 -14.10 12.82
CA VAL A 270 -33.65 -14.57 12.37
C VAL A 270 -33.57 -15.90 11.64
N GLU A 271 -34.64 -16.68 11.76
CA GLU A 271 -34.76 -17.99 11.14
C GLU A 271 -34.90 -17.91 9.61
N GLY A 272 -34.44 -18.95 8.91
CA GLY A 272 -34.64 -19.15 7.48
C GLY A 272 -34.06 -18.02 6.63
N ARG A 273 -34.93 -17.30 5.91
CA ARG A 273 -34.59 -16.15 5.05
C ARG A 273 -35.20 -14.83 5.56
N GLY A 274 -35.31 -14.69 6.87
CA GLY A 274 -35.96 -13.54 7.50
C GLY A 274 -35.32 -12.19 7.16
N ALA A 275 -34.01 -12.15 6.90
CA ALA A 275 -33.31 -10.92 6.53
C ALA A 275 -33.49 -10.58 5.03
N PHE A 276 -33.62 -11.58 4.16
CA PHE A 276 -33.92 -11.38 2.74
C PHE A 276 -35.38 -10.94 2.47
N GLY A 277 -36.33 -11.52 3.20
CA GLY A 277 -37.78 -11.32 3.01
C GLY A 277 -38.45 -12.38 2.13
N ILE A 278 -39.79 -12.51 2.25
CA ILE A 278 -40.59 -13.57 1.59
C ILE A 278 -40.83 -13.30 0.09
N GLN A 279 -40.58 -12.08 -0.41
CA GLN A 279 -40.85 -11.70 -1.80
C GLN A 279 -39.57 -11.42 -2.58
N GLN A 280 -38.89 -12.48 -3.03
CA GLN A 280 -38.17 -12.53 -4.31
C GLN A 280 -37.59 -13.94 -4.51
N SER A 281 -38.39 -14.83 -5.08
CA SER A 281 -37.89 -16.08 -5.64
C SER A 281 -37.12 -15.77 -6.93
N TYR A 282 -35.80 -16.02 -6.93
CA TYR A 282 -35.06 -16.33 -8.15
C TYR A 282 -35.19 -17.83 -8.43
#